data_AF-A0A1Q5TB17-F1
#
_entry.id   AF-A0A1Q5TB17-F1
#
_cell.length_a   1.000
_cell.length_b   1.000
_cell.length_c   1.000
_cell.angle_alpha   90.00
_cell.angle_beta   90.00
_cell.angle_gamma   90.00
#
_symmetry.space_group_name_H-M   'P 1'
#
loop_
_entity.id
_entity.type
_entity.pdbx_description
1 polymer ?
#
loop_
_entity_poly.entity_id
_entity_poly.type
_entity_poly.pdbx_seq_one_letter_code
_entity_poly.pdbx_strand_id
1 'polypeptide(L)'
;MTFYVQTWDEFYTQVLTLGVISGPVEGVLTLCLVYAITAYQGGGSFWHQPMLETFGVAKPSFLSDRVYEMPFTQWYLVYGAFVLFFATGSSIWHVMQVRRERGLNPITPLYGLLPMVAIWTLVPAYLYLQPTILENYTIPFGLYVGLVNAYAVGRMIVGHLVQSGFPYHNILLYPLGLGVLDSAGAAVGLWANPVLGHGSNQIMFVFGCLGLAIGIYSSFVFDVITTICDHIDIWCLTIKHPYVEETERKDGAAIEAHVEGAAKKNL
;
A
#
# COMPACT_ATOMS: atom_id res chain seq x y z
N MET A 1 -1.11 4.36 1.92
CA MET A 1 -0.42 4.93 3.10
C MET A 1 -0.37 3.92 4.22
N THR A 2 -1.50 3.53 4.81
CA THR A 2 -1.58 2.55 5.91
C THR A 2 -0.82 1.26 5.62
N PHE A 3 -1.13 0.60 4.52
CA PHE A 3 -0.49 -0.67 4.18
C PHE A 3 1.04 -0.54 4.07
N TYR A 4 1.54 0.53 3.44
CA TYR A 4 2.98 0.79 3.34
C TYR A 4 3.62 1.01 4.73
N VAL A 5 3.00 1.83 5.58
CA VAL A 5 3.54 2.13 6.92
C VAL A 5 3.53 0.88 7.80
N GLN A 6 2.51 0.04 7.69
CA GLN A 6 2.42 -1.22 8.45
C GLN A 6 3.46 -2.23 7.99
N THR A 7 3.65 -2.40 6.68
CA THR A 7 4.72 -3.25 6.17
C THR A 7 6.09 -2.70 6.58
N TRP A 8 6.25 -1.37 6.64
CA TRP A 8 7.49 -0.74 7.11
C TRP A 8 7.73 -0.99 8.60
N ASP A 9 6.68 -0.90 9.41
CA ASP A 9 6.71 -1.21 10.84
C ASP A 9 7.12 -2.68 11.05
N GLU A 10 6.46 -3.61 10.37
CA GLU A 10 6.78 -5.04 10.36
C GLU A 10 8.22 -5.31 9.91
N PHE A 11 8.68 -4.64 8.85
CA PHE A 11 10.05 -4.79 8.35
C PHE A 11 11.09 -4.47 9.43
N TYR A 12 10.89 -3.43 10.23
CA TYR A 12 11.86 -3.00 11.24
C TYR A 12 11.67 -3.65 12.61
N THR A 13 10.43 -3.98 13.00
CA THR A 13 10.14 -4.63 14.28
C THR A 13 10.27 -6.14 14.21
N GLN A 14 10.13 -6.75 13.03
CA GLN A 14 10.10 -8.20 12.80
C GLN A 14 8.94 -8.90 13.51
N VAL A 15 7.90 -8.13 13.87
CA VAL A 15 6.69 -8.63 14.50
C VAL A 15 5.52 -8.01 13.77
N LEU A 16 4.58 -8.85 13.35
CA LEU A 16 3.29 -8.37 12.87
C LEU A 16 2.46 -7.90 14.08
N THR A 17 2.77 -6.71 14.60
CA THR A 17 1.89 -6.10 15.60
C THR A 17 0.67 -5.58 14.87
N LEU A 18 -0.37 -6.40 14.83
CA LEU A 18 -1.72 -5.95 14.53
C LEU A 18 -2.11 -4.98 15.67
N GLY A 19 -1.78 -3.70 15.51
CA GLY A 19 -2.11 -2.68 16.51
C GLY A 19 -3.61 -2.66 16.77
N VAL A 20 -4.03 -2.11 17.91
CA VAL A 20 -5.46 -1.99 18.28
C VAL A 20 -6.27 -1.35 17.15
N ILE A 21 -5.67 -0.36 16.46
CA ILE A 21 -6.18 0.22 15.22
C ILE A 21 -5.26 -0.20 14.09
N SER A 22 -5.67 -1.26 13.40
CA SER A 22 -4.84 -1.86 12.37
C SER A 22 -5.08 -1.25 10.99
N GLY A 23 -5.69 -0.07 10.83
CA GLY A 23 -5.82 0.63 9.55
C GLY A 23 -6.73 -0.07 8.52
N PRO A 24 -6.22 -0.96 7.63
CA PRO A 24 -7.04 -1.59 6.59
C PRO A 24 -8.25 -2.37 7.11
N VAL A 25 -8.14 -3.10 8.23
CA VAL A 25 -9.26 -3.90 8.76
C VAL A 25 -10.42 -3.00 9.20
N GLU A 26 -10.13 -1.94 9.94
CA GLU A 26 -11.14 -0.97 10.38
C GLU A 26 -11.74 -0.21 9.20
N GLY A 27 -10.94 0.12 8.19
CA GLY A 27 -11.41 0.74 6.96
C GLY A 27 -12.42 -0.14 6.21
N VAL A 28 -12.12 -1.45 6.06
CA VAL A 28 -13.03 -2.40 5.42
C VAL A 28 -14.32 -2.57 6.23
N LEU A 29 -14.23 -2.72 7.56
CA LEU A 29 -15.41 -2.79 8.42
C LEU A 29 -16.27 -1.52 8.35
N THR A 30 -15.64 -0.35 8.33
CA THR A 30 -16.33 0.93 8.15
C THR A 30 -17.05 0.99 6.80
N LEU A 31 -16.41 0.54 5.72
CA LEU A 31 -17.04 0.47 4.40
C LEU A 31 -18.22 -0.50 4.37
N CYS A 32 -18.10 -1.67 4.99
CA CYS A 32 -19.20 -2.62 5.14
C CYS A 32 -20.40 -1.99 5.86
N LEU A 33 -20.16 -1.25 6.95
CA LEU A 33 -21.21 -0.52 7.68
C LEU A 33 -21.84 0.58 6.82
N VAL A 34 -21.04 1.38 6.13
CA VAL A 34 -21.52 2.43 5.21
C VAL A 34 -22.42 1.82 4.13
N TYR A 35 -22.03 0.70 3.52
CA TYR A 35 -22.85 0.04 2.51
C TYR A 35 -24.13 -0.57 3.10
N ALA A 36 -24.07 -1.16 4.31
CA ALA A 36 -25.24 -1.67 5.00
C ALA A 36 -26.26 -0.55 5.30
N ILE A 37 -25.79 0.60 5.80
CA ILE A 37 -26.63 1.78 6.05
C ILE A 37 -27.21 2.32 4.74
N THR A 38 -26.39 2.40 3.68
CA THR A 38 -26.84 2.86 2.36
C THR A 38 -27.97 1.96 1.82
N ALA A 39 -27.84 0.65 1.98
CA ALA A 39 -28.85 -0.31 1.57
C ALA A 39 -30.14 -0.18 2.39
N TYR A 40 -30.03 0.07 3.70
CA TYR A 40 -31.18 0.28 4.58
C TYR A 40 -31.92 1.60 4.28
N GLN A 41 -31.17 2.70 4.06
CA GLN A 41 -31.74 4.02 3.82
C GLN A 41 -32.26 4.23 2.39
N GLY A 42 -31.95 3.30 1.47
CA GLY A 42 -32.54 3.25 0.13
C GLY A 42 -31.92 4.22 -0.89
N GLY A 43 -30.74 4.79 -0.64
CA GLY A 43 -30.07 5.64 -1.63
C GLY A 43 -28.80 6.34 -1.14
N GLY A 44 -27.93 6.72 -2.10
CA GLY A 44 -26.69 7.45 -1.84
C GLY A 44 -26.87 8.93 -1.50
N SER A 45 -28.04 9.52 -1.76
CA SER A 45 -28.37 10.91 -1.42
C SER A 45 -28.32 11.20 0.08
N PHE A 46 -28.48 10.17 0.91
CA PHE A 46 -28.34 10.25 2.36
C PHE A 46 -26.96 10.80 2.79
N TRP A 47 -25.88 10.41 2.11
CA TRP A 47 -24.52 10.81 2.47
C TRP A 47 -24.18 12.27 2.13
N HIS A 48 -25.03 12.92 1.34
CA HIS A 48 -24.93 14.36 1.04
C HIS A 48 -25.65 15.23 2.06
N GLN A 49 -26.38 14.65 3.01
CA GLN A 49 -27.06 15.40 4.07
C GLN A 49 -26.08 15.82 5.17
N PRO A 50 -26.34 16.93 5.88
CA PRO A 50 -25.51 17.37 7.00
C PRO A 50 -25.53 16.36 8.15
N MET A 51 -24.34 15.86 8.55
CA MET A 51 -24.23 14.80 9.55
C MET A 51 -24.85 15.20 10.90
N LEU A 52 -24.49 16.39 11.39
CA LEU A 52 -24.85 16.84 12.74
C LEU A 52 -26.34 17.14 12.86
N GLU A 53 -26.95 17.61 11.78
CA GLU A 53 -28.40 17.83 11.69
C GLU A 53 -29.16 16.50 11.65
N THR A 54 -28.68 15.51 10.88
CA THR A 54 -29.29 14.16 10.83
C THR A 54 -29.24 13.44 12.18
N PHE A 55 -28.21 13.67 12.99
CA PHE A 55 -28.12 13.15 14.37
C PHE A 55 -28.90 13.97 15.41
N GLY A 56 -29.57 15.07 15.00
CA GLY A 56 -30.38 15.91 15.89
C GLY A 56 -29.57 16.72 16.90
N VAL A 57 -28.28 16.97 16.64
CA VAL A 57 -27.42 17.76 17.52
C VAL A 57 -27.73 19.24 17.33
N ALA A 58 -28.33 19.89 18.31
CA ALA A 58 -28.59 21.33 18.24
C ALA A 58 -27.28 22.12 18.08
N LYS A 59 -27.25 23.07 17.13
CA LYS A 59 -26.06 23.87 16.79
C LYS A 59 -25.38 24.44 18.04
N PRO A 60 -24.20 23.95 18.42
CA PRO A 60 -23.47 24.51 19.54
C PRO A 60 -22.97 25.91 19.16
N SER A 61 -23.05 26.88 20.07
CA SER A 61 -22.71 28.29 19.81
C SER A 61 -21.23 28.52 19.44
N PHE A 62 -20.36 27.54 19.71
CA PHE A 62 -18.93 27.57 19.36
C PHE A 62 -18.62 26.99 17.98
N LEU A 63 -19.59 26.35 17.32
CA LEU A 63 -19.40 25.68 16.03
C LEU A 63 -19.78 26.61 14.87
N SER A 64 -18.84 26.80 13.95
CA SER A 64 -19.07 27.55 12.71
C SER A 64 -20.12 26.84 11.84
N ASP A 65 -20.97 27.62 11.17
CA ASP A 65 -22.00 27.13 10.23
C ASP A 65 -21.43 26.13 9.22
N ARG A 66 -20.22 26.40 8.72
CA ARG A 66 -19.55 25.53 7.74
C ARG A 66 -19.25 24.13 8.26
N VAL A 67 -18.98 23.96 9.55
CA VAL A 67 -18.68 22.65 10.15
C VAL A 67 -19.97 21.94 10.52
N TYR A 68 -20.99 22.70 10.91
CA TYR A 68 -22.31 22.16 11.24
C TYR A 68 -23.01 21.55 10.02
N GLU A 69 -22.91 22.24 8.87
CA GLU A 69 -23.52 21.82 7.60
C GLU A 69 -22.68 20.80 6.81
N MET A 70 -21.55 20.33 7.36
CA MET A 70 -20.69 19.38 6.64
C MET A 70 -21.43 18.08 6.33
N PRO A 71 -21.46 17.65 5.06
CA PRO A 71 -22.10 16.41 4.67
C PRO A 71 -21.31 15.21 5.20
N PHE A 72 -21.97 14.06 5.35
CA PHE A 72 -21.31 12.83 5.80
C PHE A 72 -20.08 12.46 4.95
N THR A 73 -20.08 12.76 3.65
CA THR A 73 -18.94 12.52 2.76
C THR A 73 -17.67 13.27 3.20
N GLN A 74 -17.80 14.52 3.64
CA GLN A 74 -16.66 15.31 4.12
C GLN A 74 -16.20 14.84 5.50
N TRP A 75 -17.14 14.54 6.39
CA TRP A 75 -16.82 13.94 7.69
C TRP A 75 -16.10 12.61 7.57
N TYR A 76 -16.48 11.77 6.60
CA TYR A 76 -15.79 10.52 6.30
C TYR A 76 -14.34 10.76 5.87
N LEU A 77 -14.06 11.80 5.08
CA LEU A 77 -12.69 12.18 4.72
C LEU A 77 -11.89 12.66 5.94
N VAL A 78 -12.50 13.44 6.84
CA VAL A 78 -11.87 13.89 8.09
C VAL A 78 -11.56 12.72 9.01
N TYR A 79 -12.53 11.81 9.21
CA TYR A 79 -12.34 10.58 9.96
C TYR A 79 -11.21 9.72 9.36
N GLY A 80 -11.24 9.52 8.04
CA GLY A 80 -10.20 8.79 7.32
C GLY A 80 -8.82 9.41 7.54
N ALA A 81 -8.70 10.73 7.39
CA ALA A 81 -7.45 11.45 7.65
C ALA A 81 -6.97 11.25 9.09
N PHE A 82 -7.86 11.39 10.07
CA PHE A 82 -7.53 11.19 11.49
C PHE A 82 -6.99 9.78 11.77
N VAL A 83 -7.69 8.74 11.29
CA VAL A 83 -7.26 7.34 11.44
C VAL A 83 -5.91 7.11 10.76
N LEU A 84 -5.70 7.66 9.55
CA LEU A 84 -4.45 7.55 8.82
C LEU A 84 -3.26 8.17 9.58
N PHE A 85 -3.43 9.39 10.10
CA PHE A 85 -2.37 10.07 10.86
C PHE A 85 -2.10 9.38 12.19
N PHE A 86 -3.14 8.95 12.90
CA PHE A 86 -2.98 8.21 14.16
C PHE A 86 -2.24 6.90 13.93
N ALA A 87 -2.66 6.09 12.95
CA ALA A 87 -2.00 4.83 12.62
C ALA A 87 -0.53 5.03 12.19
N THR A 88 -0.26 6.08 11.42
CA THR A 88 1.12 6.41 11.00
C THR A 88 1.98 6.81 12.20
N GLY A 89 1.46 7.68 13.06
CA GLY A 89 2.14 8.14 14.26
C GLY A 89 2.41 7.00 15.26
N SER A 90 1.44 6.13 15.49
CA SER A 90 1.60 4.97 16.37
C SER A 90 2.65 4.00 15.85
N SER A 91 2.68 3.72 14.54
CA SER A 91 3.72 2.86 13.94
C SER A 91 5.11 3.48 14.03
N ILE A 92 5.25 4.79 13.79
CA ILE A 92 6.55 5.47 13.97
C ILE A 92 7.03 5.36 15.42
N TRP A 93 6.15 5.64 16.38
CA TRP A 93 6.46 5.53 17.80
C TRP A 93 6.91 4.11 18.18
N HIS A 94 6.18 3.11 17.71
CA HIS A 94 6.47 1.71 17.98
C HIS A 94 7.83 1.27 17.42
N VAL A 95 8.13 1.59 16.16
CA VAL A 95 9.45 1.30 15.54
C VAL A 95 10.59 1.97 16.31
N MET A 96 10.40 3.23 16.72
CA MET A 96 11.41 3.95 17.50
C MET A 96 11.63 3.31 18.87
N GLN A 97 10.56 2.88 19.54
CA GLN A 97 10.64 2.20 20.84
C GLN A 97 11.39 0.86 20.72
N VAL A 98 10.97 -0.03 19.81
CA VAL A 98 11.59 -1.37 19.62
C VAL A 98 13.06 -1.25 19.25
N ARG A 99 13.43 -0.28 18.39
CA ARG A 99 14.85 -0.07 18.03
C ARG A 99 15.68 0.48 19.18
N ARG A 100 15.10 1.35 20.01
CA ARG A 100 15.77 1.86 21.21
C ARG A 100 16.01 0.75 22.23
N GLU A 101 15.05 -0.15 22.42
CA GLU A 101 15.19 -1.34 23.27
C GLU A 101 16.28 -2.29 22.75
N ARG A 102 16.42 -2.41 21.42
CA ARG A 102 17.49 -3.18 20.76
C ARG A 102 18.85 -2.45 20.70
N GLY A 103 18.96 -1.24 21.25
CA GLY A 103 20.20 -0.45 21.20
C GLY A 103 20.61 0.03 19.80
N LEU A 104 19.68 0.04 18.83
CA LEU A 104 19.92 0.47 17.46
C LEU A 104 19.50 1.92 17.25
N ASN A 105 20.09 2.58 16.25
CA ASN A 105 19.73 3.96 15.89
C ASN A 105 18.25 4.06 15.48
N PRO A 106 17.42 4.89 16.16
CA PRO A 106 15.98 4.99 15.88
C PRO A 106 15.65 5.87 14.67
N ILE A 107 16.62 6.62 14.14
CA ILE A 107 16.41 7.57 13.03
C ILE A 107 16.54 6.89 11.66
N THR A 108 17.40 5.89 11.53
CA THR A 108 17.62 5.17 10.26
C THR A 108 16.34 4.65 9.59
N PRO A 109 15.36 4.05 10.31
CA PRO A 109 14.08 3.64 9.72
C PRO A 109 13.30 4.75 9.05
N LEU A 110 13.38 5.99 9.57
CA LEU A 110 12.57 7.11 9.10
C LEU A 110 12.89 7.46 7.65
N TYR A 111 14.13 7.21 7.19
CA TYR A 111 14.49 7.33 5.78
C TYR A 111 13.68 6.38 4.89
N GLY A 112 13.22 5.24 5.42
CA GLY A 112 12.35 4.31 4.72
C GLY A 112 10.93 4.86 4.47
N LEU A 113 10.53 5.95 5.14
CA LEU A 113 9.25 6.63 4.89
C LEU A 113 9.36 7.69 3.79
N LEU A 114 10.57 8.07 3.36
CA LEU A 114 10.78 9.07 2.30
C LEU A 114 10.08 8.72 0.98
N PRO A 115 10.11 7.47 0.47
CA PRO A 115 9.41 7.14 -0.77
C PRO A 115 7.90 7.35 -0.66
N MET A 116 7.32 7.09 0.52
CA MET A 116 5.90 7.34 0.77
C MET A 116 5.59 8.83 0.78
N VAL A 117 6.39 9.65 1.48
CA VAL A 117 6.23 11.10 1.48
C VAL A 117 6.34 11.64 0.06
N ALA A 118 7.32 11.18 -0.71
CA ALA A 118 7.50 11.57 -2.10
C ALA A 118 6.28 11.25 -2.96
N ILE A 119 5.68 10.06 -2.84
CA ILE A 119 4.43 9.73 -3.56
C ILE A 119 3.29 10.68 -3.14
N TRP A 120 3.13 10.90 -1.83
CA TRP A 120 2.09 11.77 -1.29
C TRP A 120 2.23 13.25 -1.67
N THR A 121 3.44 13.72 -1.95
CA THR A 121 3.68 15.09 -2.40
C THR A 121 3.62 15.21 -3.92
N LEU A 122 4.25 14.27 -4.64
CA LEU A 122 4.38 14.34 -6.10
C LEU A 122 3.05 14.10 -6.81
N VAL A 123 2.21 13.18 -6.32
CA VAL A 123 0.92 12.87 -6.95
C VAL A 123 -0.03 14.08 -6.95
N PRO A 124 -0.36 14.71 -5.80
CA PRO A 124 -1.21 15.89 -5.80
C PRO A 124 -0.56 17.08 -6.52
N ALA A 125 0.76 17.27 -6.39
CA ALA A 125 1.47 18.32 -7.11
C ALA A 125 1.32 18.17 -8.63
N TYR A 126 1.46 16.95 -9.15
CA TYR A 126 1.28 16.68 -10.58
C TYR A 126 -0.15 16.96 -11.04
N LEU A 127 -1.15 16.50 -10.29
CA LEU A 127 -2.56 16.72 -10.62
C LEU A 127 -2.95 18.21 -10.56
N TYR A 128 -2.36 18.97 -9.63
CA TYR A 128 -2.57 20.41 -9.53
C TYR A 128 -1.96 21.16 -10.73
N LEU A 129 -0.76 20.75 -11.17
CA LEU A 129 -0.08 21.36 -12.30
C LEU A 129 -0.71 20.98 -13.66
N GLN A 130 -1.38 19.83 -13.73
CA GLN A 130 -1.99 19.30 -14.95
C GLN A 130 -3.46 18.91 -14.72
N PRO A 131 -4.38 19.89 -14.65
CA PRO A 131 -5.80 19.63 -14.39
C PRO A 131 -6.45 18.76 -15.46
N THR A 132 -5.94 18.77 -16.69
CA THR A 132 -6.40 17.90 -17.80
C THR A 132 -6.33 16.41 -17.42
N ILE A 133 -5.32 16.00 -16.66
CA ILE A 133 -5.17 14.61 -16.19
C ILE A 133 -6.23 14.31 -15.13
N LEU A 134 -6.46 15.24 -14.19
CA LEU A 134 -7.46 15.10 -13.15
C LEU A 134 -8.88 14.98 -13.71
N GLU A 135 -9.22 15.77 -14.72
CA GLU A 135 -10.58 15.79 -15.26
C GLU A 135 -10.86 14.64 -16.25
N ASN A 136 -9.88 14.26 -17.08
CA ASN A 136 -10.11 13.35 -18.21
C ASN A 136 -9.41 11.98 -18.09
N TYR A 137 -8.33 11.87 -17.31
CA TYR A 137 -7.45 10.70 -17.29
C TYR A 137 -7.10 10.22 -15.86
N THR A 138 -7.98 10.48 -14.90
CA THR A 138 -7.78 10.07 -13.50
C THR A 138 -7.71 8.55 -13.33
N ILE A 139 -8.43 7.78 -14.16
CA ILE A 139 -8.42 6.31 -14.08
C ILE A 139 -7.03 5.73 -14.43
N PRO A 140 -6.46 5.95 -15.64
CA PRO A 140 -5.15 5.42 -15.97
C PRO A 140 -4.04 5.95 -15.04
N PHE A 141 -4.14 7.22 -14.62
CA PHE A 141 -3.20 7.78 -13.66
C PHE A 141 -3.31 7.12 -12.27
N GLY A 142 -4.53 6.88 -11.79
CA GLY A 142 -4.79 6.17 -10.53
C GLY A 142 -4.27 4.74 -10.53
N LEU A 143 -4.43 4.02 -11.66
CA LEU A 143 -3.84 2.68 -11.83
C LEU A 143 -2.32 2.72 -11.79
N TYR A 144 -1.70 3.70 -12.45
CA TYR A 144 -0.25 3.90 -12.42
C TYR A 144 0.25 4.16 -10.98
N VAL A 145 -0.37 5.11 -10.26
CA VAL A 145 -0.02 5.40 -8.86
C VAL A 145 -0.26 4.18 -7.95
N GLY A 146 -1.33 3.43 -8.19
CA GLY A 146 -1.62 2.17 -7.52
C GLY A 146 -0.51 1.14 -7.70
N LEU A 147 -0.04 0.94 -8.94
CA LEU A 147 1.07 0.03 -9.26
C LEU A 147 2.40 0.51 -8.65
N VAL A 148 2.68 1.81 -8.65
CA VAL A 148 3.86 2.39 -7.99
C VAL A 148 3.88 2.02 -6.51
N ASN A 149 2.74 2.13 -5.82
CA ASN A 149 2.61 1.79 -4.41
C ASN A 149 2.64 0.26 -4.18
N ALA A 150 1.95 -0.53 -5.02
CA ALA A 150 1.96 -1.99 -4.94
C ALA A 150 3.38 -2.56 -5.12
N TYR A 151 4.14 -2.03 -6.07
CA TYR A 151 5.53 -2.40 -6.30
C TYR A 151 6.43 -2.05 -5.11
N ALA A 152 6.25 -0.85 -4.53
CA ALA A 152 7.03 -0.41 -3.36
C ALA A 152 6.81 -1.32 -2.14
N VAL A 153 5.54 -1.67 -1.85
CA VAL A 153 5.21 -2.57 -0.75
C VAL A 153 5.65 -4.00 -1.05
N GLY A 154 5.40 -4.50 -2.25
CA GLY A 154 5.82 -5.85 -2.65
C GLY A 154 7.31 -6.07 -2.48
N ARG A 155 8.14 -5.10 -2.88
CA ARG A 155 9.58 -5.16 -2.63
C ARG A 155 9.97 -5.15 -1.16
N MET A 156 9.22 -4.45 -0.32
CA MET A 156 9.45 -4.42 1.13
C MET A 156 9.14 -5.78 1.76
N ILE A 157 8.04 -6.42 1.35
CA ILE A 157 7.65 -7.76 1.77
C ILE A 157 8.72 -8.78 1.36
N VAL A 158 9.11 -8.80 0.07
CA VAL A 158 10.17 -9.70 -0.40
C VAL A 158 11.46 -9.43 0.36
N GLY A 159 11.83 -8.16 0.53
CA GLY A 159 13.04 -7.77 1.24
C GLY A 159 13.07 -8.27 2.68
N HIS A 160 11.94 -8.23 3.37
CA HIS A 160 11.77 -8.80 4.71
C HIS A 160 11.92 -10.33 4.70
N LEU A 161 11.22 -11.02 3.79
CA LEU A 161 11.23 -12.48 3.68
C LEU A 161 12.63 -13.04 3.42
N VAL A 162 13.41 -12.40 2.55
CA VAL A 162 14.79 -12.81 2.24
C VAL A 162 15.84 -12.20 3.16
N GLN A 163 15.42 -11.49 4.22
CA GLN A 163 16.29 -10.79 5.17
C GLN A 163 17.32 -9.84 4.52
N SER A 164 16.92 -9.20 3.42
CA SER A 164 17.74 -8.22 2.70
C SER A 164 17.58 -6.81 3.24
N GLY A 165 18.43 -5.88 2.77
CA GLY A 165 18.34 -4.47 3.13
C GLY A 165 17.05 -3.79 2.64
N PHE A 166 16.68 -2.68 3.30
CA PHE A 166 15.45 -1.95 2.97
C PHE A 166 15.48 -1.36 1.54
N PRO A 167 14.43 -1.54 0.73
CA PRO A 167 14.37 -1.03 -0.64
C PRO A 167 14.01 0.47 -0.69
N TYR A 168 15.01 1.35 -0.58
CA TYR A 168 14.79 2.80 -0.62
C TYR A 168 14.37 3.35 -1.99
N HIS A 169 14.76 2.70 -3.08
CA HIS A 169 14.57 3.22 -4.44
C HIS A 169 13.37 2.57 -5.12
N ASN A 170 12.42 3.38 -5.57
CA ASN A 170 11.33 2.92 -6.42
C ASN A 170 11.53 3.46 -7.85
N ILE A 171 11.88 2.56 -8.79
CA ILE A 171 12.14 2.95 -10.18
C ILE A 171 10.91 3.55 -10.86
N LEU A 172 9.70 3.12 -10.44
CA LEU A 172 8.43 3.63 -10.95
C LEU A 172 8.12 5.05 -10.47
N LEU A 173 8.84 5.55 -9.46
CA LEU A 173 8.66 6.92 -8.96
C LEU A 173 9.40 7.96 -9.82
N TYR A 174 10.47 7.57 -10.53
CA TYR A 174 11.25 8.52 -11.34
C TYR A 174 10.45 9.14 -12.49
N PRO A 175 9.66 8.39 -13.29
CA PRO A 175 8.81 9.00 -14.31
C PRO A 175 7.83 10.02 -13.73
N LEU A 176 7.20 9.71 -12.59
CA LEU A 176 6.32 10.66 -11.90
C LEU A 176 7.09 11.93 -11.47
N GLY A 177 8.28 11.77 -10.88
CA GLY A 177 9.14 12.88 -10.50
C GLY A 177 9.51 13.77 -11.68
N LEU A 178 9.86 13.17 -12.82
CA LEU A 178 10.15 13.90 -14.06
C LEU A 178 8.93 14.68 -14.56
N GLY A 179 7.74 14.07 -14.55
CA GLY A 179 6.50 14.75 -14.95
C GLY A 179 6.17 15.97 -14.08
N VAL A 180 6.39 15.85 -12.76
CA VAL A 180 6.22 16.96 -11.82
C VAL A 180 7.26 18.06 -12.06
N LEU A 181 8.54 17.70 -12.17
CA LEU A 181 9.62 18.67 -12.35
C LEU A 181 9.45 19.45 -13.67
N ASP A 182 9.10 18.77 -14.76
CA ASP A 182 8.84 19.40 -16.06
C ASP A 182 7.67 20.38 -15.99
N SER A 183 6.55 19.97 -15.37
CA SER A 183 5.37 20.82 -15.23
C SER A 183 5.62 22.00 -14.27
N ALA A 184 6.33 21.77 -13.18
CA ALA A 184 6.66 22.78 -12.18
C ALA A 184 7.65 23.83 -12.72
N GLY A 185 8.67 23.40 -13.47
CA GLY A 185 9.61 24.34 -14.07
C GLY A 185 8.96 25.26 -15.10
N ALA A 186 7.90 24.81 -15.78
CA ALA A 186 7.14 25.63 -16.72
C ALA A 186 6.32 26.67 -15.96
N ALA A 187 5.69 26.26 -14.86
CA ALA A 187 4.92 27.14 -13.99
C ALA A 187 5.78 28.22 -13.31
N VAL A 188 7.05 27.92 -13.00
CA VAL A 188 8.00 28.86 -12.38
C VAL A 188 8.75 29.70 -13.43
N GLY A 189 8.54 29.44 -14.72
CA GLY A 189 9.16 30.20 -15.81
C GLY A 189 10.62 29.83 -16.10
N LEU A 190 11.09 28.66 -15.64
CA LEU A 190 12.41 28.12 -16.01
C LEU A 190 12.47 27.71 -17.48
N TRP A 191 11.32 27.33 -18.05
CA TRP A 191 11.16 27.06 -19.48
C TRP A 191 9.86 27.69 -19.99
N ALA A 192 9.88 28.12 -21.27
CA ALA A 192 8.75 28.81 -21.91
C ALA A 192 7.52 27.91 -22.06
N ASN A 193 7.71 26.60 -22.20
CA ASN A 193 6.68 25.56 -22.21
C ASN A 193 7.26 24.27 -21.59
N PRO A 194 6.44 23.39 -20.99
CA PRO A 194 6.89 22.06 -20.54
C PRO A 194 7.49 21.26 -21.70
N VAL A 195 8.57 20.52 -21.47
CA VAL A 195 9.22 19.66 -22.48
C VAL A 195 8.31 18.50 -22.86
N LEU A 196 7.51 17.99 -21.91
CA LEU A 196 6.46 17.02 -22.19
C LEU A 196 5.26 17.63 -22.92
N GLY A 197 5.27 18.94 -23.19
CA GLY A 197 4.20 19.66 -23.87
C GLY A 197 2.90 19.74 -23.09
N HIS A 198 1.83 20.14 -23.78
CA HIS A 198 0.47 20.22 -23.26
C HIS A 198 -0.47 19.27 -24.02
N GLY A 199 -1.55 18.85 -23.36
CA GLY A 199 -2.61 18.05 -24.00
C GLY A 199 -2.15 16.64 -24.39
N SER A 200 -2.04 16.35 -25.69
CA SER A 200 -1.80 15.00 -26.23
C SER A 200 -0.52 14.34 -25.69
N ASN A 201 0.56 15.12 -25.56
CA ASN A 201 1.86 14.57 -25.15
C ASN A 201 1.87 14.17 -23.66
N GLN A 202 1.21 14.94 -22.80
CA GLN A 202 0.99 14.58 -21.38
C GLN A 202 0.16 13.30 -21.26
N ILE A 203 -0.85 13.13 -22.11
CA ILE A 203 -1.68 11.93 -22.14
C ILE A 203 -0.84 10.71 -22.54
N MET A 204 -0.08 10.83 -23.64
CA MET A 204 0.85 9.77 -24.07
C MET A 204 1.87 9.44 -22.99
N PHE A 205 2.36 10.44 -22.26
CA PHE A 205 3.26 10.24 -21.13
C PHE A 205 2.64 9.44 -19.99
N VAL A 206 1.40 9.77 -19.58
CA VAL A 206 0.67 9.02 -18.54
C VAL A 206 0.45 7.56 -18.94
N PHE A 207 0.01 7.32 -20.19
CA PHE A 207 -0.16 5.95 -20.69
C PHE A 207 1.17 5.21 -20.84
N GLY A 208 2.25 5.91 -21.22
CA GLY A 208 3.60 5.36 -21.23
C GLY A 208 4.08 4.96 -19.82
N CYS A 209 3.83 5.82 -18.82
CA CYS A 209 4.13 5.52 -17.42
C CYS A 209 3.31 4.32 -16.91
N LEU A 210 2.03 4.24 -17.27
CA LEU A 210 1.18 3.10 -16.94
C LEU A 210 1.70 1.81 -17.57
N GLY A 211 2.04 1.82 -18.88
CA GLY A 211 2.60 0.66 -19.57
C GLY A 211 3.92 0.20 -18.97
N LEU A 212 4.81 1.14 -18.64
CA LEU A 212 6.07 0.86 -17.95
C LEU A 212 5.83 0.25 -16.55
N ALA A 213 4.87 0.78 -15.80
CA ALA A 213 4.51 0.26 -14.49
C ALA A 213 3.93 -1.16 -14.57
N ILE A 214 3.06 -1.43 -15.54
CA ILE A 214 2.54 -2.78 -15.80
C ILE A 214 3.71 -3.72 -16.12
N GLY A 215 4.62 -3.35 -17.02
CA GLY A 215 5.76 -4.18 -17.39
C GLY A 215 6.66 -4.54 -16.20
N ILE A 216 7.11 -3.52 -15.45
CA ILE A 216 8.00 -3.72 -14.29
C ILE A 216 7.31 -4.49 -13.17
N TYR A 217 6.06 -4.14 -12.85
CA TYR A 217 5.32 -4.84 -11.80
C TYR A 217 5.02 -6.29 -12.18
N SER A 218 4.65 -6.55 -13.43
CA SER A 218 4.37 -7.91 -13.91
C SER A 218 5.63 -8.78 -13.91
N SER A 219 6.79 -8.22 -14.33
CA SER A 219 8.08 -8.90 -14.22
C SER A 219 8.41 -9.24 -12.77
N PHE A 220 8.23 -8.29 -11.86
CA PHE A 220 8.47 -8.50 -10.43
C PHE A 220 7.58 -9.61 -9.85
N VAL A 221 6.29 -9.60 -10.18
CA VAL A 221 5.35 -10.65 -9.75
C VAL A 221 5.76 -12.01 -10.30
N PHE A 222 6.12 -12.07 -11.59
CA PHE A 222 6.57 -13.30 -12.23
C PHE A 222 7.81 -13.85 -11.53
N ASP A 223 8.84 -13.03 -11.30
CA ASP A 223 10.09 -13.42 -10.65
C ASP A 223 9.87 -13.95 -9.23
N VAL A 224 8.99 -13.29 -8.45
CA VAL A 224 8.67 -13.74 -7.08
C VAL A 224 7.97 -15.09 -7.11
N ILE A 225 6.96 -15.24 -7.97
CA ILE A 225 6.18 -16.47 -8.07
C ILE A 225 7.07 -17.63 -8.50
N THR A 226 7.85 -17.47 -9.57
CA THR A 226 8.72 -18.52 -10.10
C THR A 226 9.81 -18.88 -9.09
N THR A 227 10.46 -17.89 -8.47
CA THR A 227 11.50 -18.15 -7.47
C THR A 227 10.96 -18.94 -6.28
N ILE A 228 9.77 -18.60 -5.77
CA ILE A 228 9.16 -19.33 -4.64
C ILE A 228 8.74 -20.74 -5.07
N CYS A 229 8.08 -20.87 -6.21
CA CYS A 229 7.60 -22.15 -6.73
C CYS A 229 8.79 -23.09 -7.06
N ASP A 230 9.91 -22.56 -7.57
CA ASP A 230 11.15 -23.32 -7.81
C ASP A 230 11.88 -23.67 -6.51
N HIS A 231 11.89 -22.77 -5.52
CA HIS A 231 12.56 -23.04 -4.24
C HIS A 231 11.84 -24.09 -3.40
N ILE A 232 10.50 -24.08 -3.38
CA ILE A 232 9.67 -25.00 -2.59
C ILE A 232 9.32 -26.28 -3.38
N ASP A 233 9.68 -26.35 -4.66
CA ASP A 233 9.35 -27.45 -5.59
C ASP A 233 7.83 -27.68 -5.75
N ILE A 234 7.06 -26.60 -5.93
CA ILE A 234 5.60 -26.65 -6.12
C ILE A 234 5.17 -25.92 -7.39
N TRP A 235 4.04 -26.30 -7.97
CA TRP A 235 3.38 -25.45 -8.97
C TRP A 235 2.36 -24.56 -8.27
N CYS A 236 2.24 -23.31 -8.71
CA CYS A 236 1.45 -22.35 -7.96
C CYS A 236 -0.08 -22.55 -8.09
N LEU A 237 -0.56 -23.24 -9.14
CA LEU A 237 -1.99 -23.52 -9.39
C LEU A 237 -2.32 -25.03 -9.47
N THR A 238 -1.32 -25.90 -9.34
CA THR A 238 -1.48 -27.36 -9.51
C THR A 238 -0.64 -28.08 -8.45
N ILE A 239 -1.13 -29.21 -7.94
CA ILE A 239 -0.35 -30.04 -7.02
C ILE A 239 0.73 -30.78 -7.83
N LYS A 240 2.00 -30.53 -7.55
CA LYS A 240 3.13 -31.19 -8.24
C LYS A 240 3.22 -32.67 -7.91
N HIS A 241 3.13 -32.97 -6.61
CA HIS A 241 3.28 -34.32 -6.05
C HIS A 241 1.92 -34.73 -5.46
N PRO A 242 1.04 -35.37 -6.24
CA PRO A 242 -0.24 -35.83 -5.74
C PRO A 242 -0.04 -36.94 -4.70
N TYR A 243 -0.80 -36.88 -3.61
CA TYR A 243 -0.74 -37.87 -2.54
C TYR A 243 -1.19 -39.25 -3.05
N VAL A 244 -0.31 -40.24 -2.96
CA VAL A 244 -0.60 -41.64 -3.30
C VAL A 244 -0.36 -42.50 -2.06
N GLU A 245 -1.44 -43.01 -1.46
CA GLU A 245 -1.41 -43.74 -0.17
C GLU A 245 -0.42 -44.91 -0.14
N GLU A 246 -0.27 -45.66 -1.24
CA GLU A 246 0.63 -46.82 -1.30
C GLU A 246 2.11 -46.44 -1.27
N THR A 247 2.48 -45.31 -1.85
CA THR A 247 3.88 -44.85 -1.93
C THR A 247 4.30 -44.24 -0.59
N GLU A 248 3.45 -43.39 -0.02
CA GLU A 248 3.67 -42.73 1.27
C GLU A 248 3.73 -43.74 2.43
N ARG A 249 2.90 -44.79 2.41
CA ARG A 249 2.96 -45.85 3.43
C ARG A 249 4.23 -46.70 3.33
N LYS A 250 4.80 -46.87 2.13
CA LYS A 250 6.09 -47.54 1.92
C LYS A 250 7.27 -46.65 2.34
N ASP A 251 7.25 -45.38 2.00
CA ASP A 251 8.30 -44.43 2.36
C ASP A 251 8.32 -44.17 3.88
N GLY A 252 7.15 -44.04 4.51
CA GLY A 252 7.02 -43.95 5.97
C GLY A 252 7.58 -45.18 6.69
N ALA A 253 7.25 -46.39 6.20
CA ALA A 253 7.78 -47.63 6.76
C ALA A 253 9.31 -47.78 6.54
N ALA A 254 9.83 -47.28 5.41
CA ALA A 254 11.26 -47.28 5.12
C ALA A 254 12.02 -46.30 6.04
N ILE A 255 11.45 -45.13 6.32
CA ILE A 255 12.02 -44.14 7.25
C ILE A 255 12.05 -44.70 8.68
N GLU A 256 10.95 -45.29 9.16
CA GLU A 256 10.91 -45.94 10.49
C GLU A 256 11.97 -47.04 10.62
N ALA A 257 12.08 -47.92 9.62
CA ALA A 257 13.10 -48.97 9.61
C ALA A 257 14.53 -48.41 9.61
N HIS A 258 14.76 -47.27 8.96
CA HIS A 258 16.07 -46.62 8.94
C HIS A 258 16.43 -45.98 10.28
N VAL A 259 15.45 -45.36 10.96
CA VAL A 259 15.61 -44.76 12.29
C VAL A 259 15.86 -45.83 13.34
N GLU A 260 15.12 -46.95 13.32
CA GLU A 260 15.36 -48.08 14.22
C GLU A 260 16.73 -48.74 13.99
N GLY A 261 17.16 -48.85 12.73
CA GLY A 261 18.48 -49.38 12.36
C GLY A 261 19.63 -48.47 12.82
N ALA A 262 19.44 -47.15 12.76
CA ALA A 262 20.42 -46.17 13.27
C ALA A 262 20.47 -46.15 14.81
N ALA A 263 19.32 -46.29 15.48
CA ALA A 263 19.25 -46.38 16.93
C ALA A 263 19.98 -47.62 17.48
N LYS A 264 19.87 -48.77 16.79
CA LYS A 264 20.59 -50.02 17.16
C LYS A 264 22.10 -49.98 16.90
N LYS A 265 22.59 -49.08 16.05
CA LYS A 265 24.02 -48.93 15.74
C LYS A 265 24.78 -48.04 16.73
N ASN A 266 24.05 -47.30 17.58
CA ASN A 266 24.59 -46.38 18.58
C ASN A 266 24.50 -46.93 20.02
N LEU A 267 24.23 -48.24 20.17
CA LEU A 267 24.25 -49.03 21.40
C LEU A 267 25.34 -50.09 21.28
#